data_AF-A0A140LAC1-F1
#
_entry.id   AF-A0A140LAC1-F1
#
_cell.length_a   1.000
_cell.length_b   1.000
_cell.length_c   1.000
_cell.angle_alpha   90.00
_cell.angle_beta   90.00
_cell.angle_gamma   90.00
#
_symmetry.space_group_name_H-M   'P 1'
#
loop_
_entity.id
_entity.type
_entity.pdbx_description
1 polymer ?
#
loop_
_entity_poly.entity_id
_entity_poly.type
_entity_poly.pdbx_seq_one_letter_code
_entity_poly.pdbx_strand_id
1 'polypeptide(L)'
;MTEGLITLTKCLEKLRNLANANNFTIPLLRDIKRKKDGASLLVDILINQATHVNFLVGKAVNPAHEKDFFLEISRDKVKVVEEIARILKKWGKRVNVEYY
;
A
#
# COMPACT_ATOMS: atom_id res chain seq x y z
N MET A 1 6.04 -10.22 12.83
CA MET A 1 5.50 -9.33 11.76
C MET A 1 4.18 -9.90 11.29
N THR A 2 3.15 -9.07 11.08
CA THR A 2 1.83 -9.52 10.60
C THR A 2 1.79 -9.53 9.08
N GLU A 3 1.18 -10.55 8.48
CA GLU A 3 1.10 -10.74 7.02
C GLU A 3 0.48 -9.54 6.27
N GLY A 4 -0.51 -8.88 6.88
CA GLY A 4 -1.14 -7.69 6.29
C GLY A 4 -0.19 -6.50 6.11
N LEU A 5 0.69 -6.23 7.10
CA LEU A 5 1.69 -5.16 6.98
C LEU A 5 2.73 -5.49 5.91
N ILE A 6 3.22 -6.73 5.87
CA ILE A 6 4.17 -7.17 4.84
C ILE A 6 3.58 -6.98 3.44
N THR A 7 2.30 -7.32 3.27
CA THR A 7 1.59 -7.18 1.99
C THR A 7 1.46 -5.71 1.58
N LEU A 8 1.10 -4.82 2.50
CA LEU A 8 1.00 -3.38 2.25
C LEU A 8 2.36 -2.76 1.93
N THR A 9 3.42 -3.12 2.65
CA THR A 9 4.77 -2.61 2.38
C THR A 9 5.25 -3.05 0.99
N LYS A 10 5.07 -4.32 0.62
CA LYS A 10 5.41 -4.82 -0.72
C LYS A 10 4.56 -4.19 -1.82
N CYS A 11 3.30 -3.85 -1.53
CA CYS A 11 2.45 -3.09 -2.43
C CYS A 11 3.03 -1.69 -2.68
N LEU A 12 3.40 -0.96 -1.62
CA LEU A 12 4.03 0.35 -1.72
C LEU A 12 5.33 0.31 -2.54
N GLU A 13 6.20 -0.68 -2.34
CA GLU A 13 7.42 -0.86 -3.13
C GLU A 13 7.12 -0.98 -4.64
N LYS A 14 6.15 -1.82 -5.00
CA LYS A 14 5.72 -1.97 -6.40
C LYS A 14 5.14 -0.67 -6.97
N LEU A 15 4.34 0.06 -6.19
CA LEU A 15 3.79 1.35 -6.59
C LEU A 15 4.88 2.40 -6.80
N ARG A 16 5.89 2.46 -5.93
CA ARG A 16 7.06 3.34 -6.08
C ARG A 16 7.84 3.02 -7.35
N ASN A 17 8.06 1.73 -7.63
CA ASN A 17 8.73 1.30 -8.86
C ASN A 17 7.96 1.72 -10.12
N LEU A 18 6.63 1.63 -10.09
CA LEU A 18 5.78 2.10 -11.20
C LEU A 18 5.73 3.63 -11.31
N ALA A 19 5.82 4.34 -10.19
CA ALA A 19 5.84 5.81 -10.17
C ALA A 19 7.18 6.39 -10.66
N ASN A 20 8.25 5.59 -10.70
CA ASN A 20 9.54 6.00 -11.23
C ASN A 20 9.54 5.85 -12.76
N ALA A 21 9.58 6.99 -13.47
CA ALA A 21 9.50 7.06 -14.92
C ALA A 21 10.56 6.21 -15.65
N ASN A 22 11.74 6.02 -15.03
CA ASN A 22 12.82 5.20 -15.60
C ASN A 22 12.55 3.69 -15.51
N ASN A 23 11.62 3.28 -14.64
CA ASN A 23 11.30 1.87 -14.38
C ASN A 23 9.93 1.47 -14.93
N PHE A 24 9.11 2.43 -15.37
CA PHE A 24 7.80 2.14 -15.91
C PHE A 24 7.92 1.50 -17.29
N THR A 25 7.59 0.21 -17.38
CA THR A 25 7.60 -0.54 -18.63
C THR A 25 6.34 -1.39 -18.77
N ILE A 26 5.85 -1.57 -19.99
CA ILE A 26 4.69 -2.45 -20.28
C ILE A 26 4.90 -3.89 -19.78
N PRO A 27 6.11 -4.50 -19.87
CA PRO A 27 6.40 -5.78 -19.23
C PRO A 27 6.18 -5.80 -17.72
N LEU A 28 6.58 -4.75 -16.99
CA LEU A 28 6.41 -4.68 -15.53
C LEU A 28 4.93 -4.76 -15.12
N LEU A 29 4.04 -4.08 -15.84
CA LEU A 29 2.59 -4.15 -15.61
C LEU A 29 2.04 -5.56 -15.88
N ARG A 30 2.51 -6.21 -16.94
CA ARG A 30 2.11 -7.60 -17.27
C ARG A 30 2.57 -8.59 -16.20
N ASP A 31 3.78 -8.41 -15.68
CA ASP A 31 4.34 -9.26 -14.63
C ASP A 31 3.57 -9.12 -13.32
N ILE A 32 3.20 -7.89 -12.94
CA ILE A 32 2.33 -7.66 -11.77
C ILE A 32 0.98 -8.36 -11.96
N LYS A 33 0.37 -8.24 -13.14
CA LYS A 33 -0.92 -8.89 -13.45
C LYS A 33 -0.85 -10.42 -13.44
N ARG A 34 0.31 -11.01 -13.78
CA ARG A 34 0.51 -12.47 -13.78
C ARG A 34 0.75 -13.04 -12.38
N LYS A 35 1.32 -12.25 -11.48
CA LYS A 35 1.62 -12.70 -10.12
C LYS A 35 0.35 -12.79 -9.29
N LYS A 36 0.15 -13.92 -8.61
CA LYS A 36 -1.00 -14.19 -7.74
C LYS A 36 -0.73 -13.91 -6.26
N ASP A 37 0.40 -13.27 -5.93
CA ASP A 37 0.68 -12.86 -4.55
C ASP A 37 -0.19 -11.66 -4.14
N GLY A 38 -0.50 -11.56 -2.84
CA GLY A 38 -1.41 -10.54 -2.31
C GLY A 38 -0.99 -9.10 -2.62
N ALA A 39 0.32 -8.81 -2.68
CA ALA A 39 0.79 -7.46 -2.99
C ALA A 39 0.59 -7.13 -4.48
N SER A 40 0.85 -8.09 -5.37
CA SER A 40 0.61 -7.90 -6.82
C SER A 40 -0.89 -7.76 -7.13
N LEU A 41 -1.75 -8.57 -6.49
CA LEU A 41 -3.19 -8.45 -6.62
C LEU A 41 -3.69 -7.08 -6.13
N LEU A 42 -3.20 -6.61 -4.98
CA LEU A 42 -3.57 -5.29 -4.45
C LEU A 42 -3.15 -4.16 -5.39
N VAL A 43 -1.96 -4.23 -5.99
CA VAL A 43 -1.50 -3.24 -6.97
C VAL A 43 -2.41 -3.22 -8.21
N ASP A 44 -2.77 -4.40 -8.75
CA ASP A 44 -3.67 -4.49 -9.91
C ASP A 44 -5.04 -3.88 -9.60
N ILE A 45 -5.61 -4.18 -8.43
CA ILE A 45 -6.87 -3.58 -7.98
C ILE A 45 -6.74 -2.05 -7.91
N LEU A 46 -5.72 -1.54 -7.23
CA LEU A 46 -5.56 -0.09 -7.00
C LEU A 46 -5.30 0.70 -8.28
N ILE A 47 -4.58 0.12 -9.25
CA ILE A 47 -4.21 0.82 -10.49
C ILE A 47 -5.28 0.63 -11.58
N ASN A 48 -5.67 -0.61 -11.85
CA ASN A 48 -6.44 -0.95 -13.03
C ASN A 48 -7.95 -0.98 -12.77
N GLN A 49 -8.38 -1.31 -11.55
CA GLN A 49 -9.79 -1.58 -11.25
C GLN A 49 -10.44 -0.45 -10.43
N ALA A 50 -9.71 0.14 -9.49
CA ALA A 50 -10.24 1.15 -8.59
C ALA A 50 -10.27 2.54 -9.25
N THR A 51 -11.37 3.27 -9.08
CA THR A 51 -11.48 4.71 -9.40
C THR A 51 -11.50 5.55 -8.14
N HIS A 52 -12.08 5.00 -7.07
CA HIS A 52 -12.18 5.58 -5.74
C HIS A 52 -11.60 4.59 -4.72
N VAL A 53 -10.85 5.08 -3.76
CA VAL A 53 -10.23 4.27 -2.70
C VAL A 53 -10.46 4.93 -1.35
N ASN A 54 -11.06 4.19 -0.42
CA ASN A 54 -11.25 4.64 0.95
C ASN A 54 -10.39 3.76 1.86
N PHE A 55 -9.39 4.36 2.51
CA PHE A 55 -8.59 3.70 3.53
C PHE A 55 -9.23 3.91 4.89
N LEU A 56 -9.60 2.83 5.58
CA LEU A 56 -10.09 2.86 6.95
C LEU A 56 -8.95 2.35 7.86
N VAL A 57 -8.32 3.27 8.59
CA VAL A 57 -7.08 3.00 9.34
C VAL A 57 -7.37 2.99 10.83
N GLY A 58 -7.37 1.78 11.42
CA GLY A 58 -7.47 1.61 12.86
C GLY A 58 -6.20 2.09 13.59
N LYS A 59 -6.37 2.92 14.62
CA LYS A 59 -5.32 3.43 15.51
C LYS A 59 -5.11 2.55 16.75
N ALA A 60 -5.85 1.44 16.85
CA ALA A 60 -5.73 0.53 17.98
C ALA A 60 -4.29 0.04 18.15
N VAL A 61 -3.69 0.38 19.29
CA VAL A 61 -2.42 -0.17 19.73
C VAL A 61 -2.70 -1.60 20.18
N ASN A 62 -2.04 -2.58 19.57
CA ASN A 62 -2.21 -3.98 19.97
C ASN A 62 -1.53 -4.19 21.35
N PRO A 63 -2.30 -4.52 22.42
CA PRO A 63 -1.77 -4.64 23.78
C PRO A 63 -0.74 -5.77 23.95
N ALA A 64 -0.76 -6.78 23.07
CA ALA A 64 0.22 -7.88 23.10
C ALA A 64 1.64 -7.46 22.67
N HIS A 65 1.85 -6.20 22.27
CA HIS A 65 3.06 -5.71 21.62
C HIS A 65 3.60 -4.38 22.19
N GLU A 66 3.43 -4.15 23.50
CA GLU A 66 3.88 -2.93 24.21
C GLU A 66 5.41 -2.77 24.38
N LYS A 67 6.24 -3.76 24.02
CA LYS A 67 7.70 -3.60 24.08
C LYS A 67 8.20 -2.78 22.89
N ASP A 68 8.35 -1.46 23.11
CA ASP A 68 9.09 -0.38 22.43
C ASP A 68 9.41 -0.46 20.92
N PHE A 69 9.75 -1.61 20.35
CA PHE A 69 10.05 -1.80 18.93
C PHE A 69 8.82 -1.67 18.01
N PHE A 70 7.60 -1.84 18.55
CA PHE A 70 6.38 -1.90 17.73
C PHE A 70 5.67 -0.55 17.53
N LEU A 71 6.00 0.47 18.33
CA LEU A 71 5.48 1.84 18.13
C LEU A 71 6.02 2.45 16.82
N GLU A 72 7.25 2.12 16.42
CA GLU A 72 7.75 2.44 15.08
C GLU A 72 6.97 1.71 13.99
N ILE A 73 6.69 0.41 14.17
CA ILE A 73 5.95 -0.42 13.20
C ILE A 73 4.48 0.04 13.04
N SER A 74 3.84 0.52 14.11
CA SER A 74 2.50 1.14 14.05
C SER A 74 2.53 2.47 13.30
N ARG A 75 3.56 3.31 13.56
CA ARG A 75 3.82 4.51 12.75
C ARG A 75 4.12 4.15 11.29
N ASP A 76 4.74 3.01 11.02
CA ASP A 76 5.02 2.53 9.67
C ASP A 76 3.74 2.15 8.92
N LYS A 77 2.72 1.58 9.59
CA LYS A 77 1.42 1.27 8.95
C LYS A 77 0.74 2.52 8.41
N VAL A 78 0.65 3.56 9.25
CA VAL A 78 0.02 4.83 8.88
C VAL A 78 0.80 5.49 7.74
N LYS A 79 2.13 5.55 7.86
CA LYS A 79 3.00 6.11 6.80
C LYS A 79 2.87 5.36 5.48
N VAL A 80 2.83 4.02 5.51
CA VAL A 80 2.66 3.20 4.31
C VAL A 80 1.33 3.53 3.63
N VAL A 81 0.23 3.58 4.39
CA VAL A 81 -1.09 3.93 3.84
C VAL A 81 -1.11 5.35 3.27
N GLU A 82 -0.57 6.33 4.00
CA GLU A 82 -0.50 7.72 3.55
C GLU A 82 0.30 7.86 2.25
N GLU A 83 1.39 7.11 2.11
CA GLU A 83 2.20 7.17 0.91
C GLU A 83 1.54 6.49 -0.29
N ILE A 84 0.90 5.34 -0.09
CA ILE A 84 0.08 4.70 -1.12
C ILE A 84 -1.01 5.68 -1.57
N ALA A 85 -1.74 6.28 -0.62
CA ALA A 85 -2.78 7.26 -0.91
C ALA A 85 -2.23 8.45 -1.72
N ARG A 86 -1.05 8.95 -1.38
CA ARG A 86 -0.38 10.04 -2.11
C ARG A 86 -0.05 9.65 -3.55
N ILE A 87 0.48 8.45 -3.79
CA ILE A 87 0.79 7.96 -5.15
C ILE A 87 -0.50 7.86 -5.98
N LEU A 88 -1.56 7.27 -5.41
CA LEU A 88 -2.84 7.10 -6.09
C LEU A 88 -3.51 8.45 -6.42
N LYS A 89 -3.46 9.42 -5.50
CA LYS A 89 -3.93 10.80 -5.77
C LYS A 89 -3.17 11.44 -6.93
N LYS A 90 -1.85 11.28 -7.00
CA LYS A 90 -1.03 11.78 -8.12
C LYS A 90 -1.40 11.14 -9.46
N TRP A 91 -1.88 9.91 -9.45
CA TRP A 91 -2.38 9.21 -10.65
C TRP A 91 -3.86 9.51 -10.94
N GLY A 92 -4.45 10.52 -10.29
CA GLY A 92 -5.82 10.97 -10.57
C GLY A 92 -6.93 10.13 -9.91
N LYS A 93 -6.58 9.20 -9.00
CA LYS A 93 -7.58 8.46 -8.22
C LYS A 93 -8.18 9.34 -7.13
N ARG A 94 -9.46 9.14 -6.82
CA ARG A 94 -10.13 9.78 -5.68
C ARG A 94 -9.85 8.96 -4.42
N VAL A 95 -9.06 9.51 -3.50
CA VAL A 95 -8.64 8.77 -2.31
C VAL A 95 -9.03 9.48 -1.03
N ASN A 96 -9.76 8.77 -0.16
CA ASN A 96 -10.08 9.19 1.20
C ASN A 96 -9.32 8.34 2.22
N VAL A 97 -8.90 8.93 3.33
CA VAL A 97 -8.24 8.22 4.44
C VAL A 97 -8.94 8.65 5.72
N GLU A 98 -9.58 7.69 6.36
CA GLU A 98 -10.31 7.86 7.61
C GLU A 98 -9.61 7.07 8.71
N TYR A 99 -9.51 7.67 9.89
CA TYR A 99 -8.83 7.07 11.03
C TYR A 99 -9.84 6.78 12.13
N TYR A 100 -9.80 5.56 12.66
CA TYR A 100 -10.72 5.04 13.68
C TYR A 100 -9.98 4.57 14.92
#